data_AF-A0A024G9F2-F1
#
_entry.id   AF-A0A024G9F2-F1
#
_cell.length_a   1.000
_cell.length_b   1.000
_cell.length_c   1.000
_cell.angle_alpha   90.00
_cell.angle_beta   90.00
_cell.angle_gamma   90.00
#
_symmetry.space_group_name_H-M   'P 1'
#
loop_
_entity.id
_entity.type
_entity.pdbx_description
1 polymer ?
#
loop_
_entity_poly.entity_id
_entity_poly.type
_entity_poly.pdbx_seq_one_letter_code
_entity_poly.pdbx_strand_id
1 'polypeptide(L)'
;MGGPTSRKPRSRAKVKGYKKSHSTKRRSRDVDQIQDDLKLESQQNKPLKFEIDEDLPGLGQYYCTPCARHFIDATTRDLHVRTKVHKRRLKDVRQEQYTQREADLGAGKTREEYVPAHPTEATDTIM
;
A
#
# COMPACT_ATOMS: atom_id res chain seq x y z
N MET A 1 -44.70 7.20 29.42
CA MET A 1 -43.51 6.32 29.44
C MET A 1 -43.41 5.60 28.09
N GLY A 2 -42.87 6.27 27.07
CA GLY A 2 -42.67 5.64 25.76
C GLY A 2 -41.42 4.77 25.80
N GLY A 3 -41.59 3.45 25.86
CA GLY A 3 -40.48 2.49 25.82
C GLY A 3 -39.67 2.60 24.51
N PRO A 4 -38.43 2.10 24.48
CA PRO A 4 -37.55 2.23 23.33
C PRO A 4 -38.21 1.57 22.11
N THR A 5 -38.54 2.39 21.12
CA THR A 5 -39.10 1.95 19.85
C THR A 5 -38.15 0.94 19.21
N SER A 6 -38.69 -0.16 18.69
CA SER A 6 -37.93 -1.28 18.14
C SER A 6 -36.80 -0.80 17.21
N ARG A 7 -35.55 -1.24 17.48
CA ARG A 7 -34.38 -0.86 16.67
C ARG A 7 -34.64 -1.16 15.19
N LYS A 8 -34.39 -0.17 14.31
CA LYS A 8 -34.51 -0.33 12.86
C LYS A 8 -33.76 -1.59 12.39
N PRO A 9 -34.42 -2.51 11.65
CA PRO A 9 -33.78 -3.72 11.15
C PRO A 9 -32.58 -3.35 10.28
N ARG A 10 -31.50 -4.13 10.39
CA ARG A 10 -30.22 -3.93 9.65
C ARG A 10 -29.48 -2.62 9.91
N SER A 11 -29.82 -1.86 10.96
CA SER A 11 -29.08 -0.64 11.36
C SER A 11 -27.56 -0.86 11.52
N ARG A 12 -27.14 -2.06 11.96
CA ARG A 12 -25.73 -2.45 12.12
C ARG A 12 -25.05 -3.02 10.87
N ALA A 13 -25.78 -3.20 9.75
CA ALA A 13 -25.20 -3.81 8.54
C ALA A 13 -24.05 -2.95 7.97
N LYS A 14 -24.18 -1.62 8.00
CA LYS A 14 -23.12 -0.69 7.55
C LYS A 14 -21.85 -0.81 8.40
N VAL A 15 -22.00 -0.89 9.72
CA VAL A 15 -20.87 -1.08 10.65
C VAL A 15 -20.18 -2.41 10.41
N LYS A 16 -20.95 -3.49 10.14
CA LYS A 16 -20.39 -4.80 9.79
C LYS A 16 -19.56 -4.74 8.50
N GLY A 17 -20.03 -4.00 7.48
CA GLY A 17 -19.31 -3.79 6.22
C GLY A 17 -17.97 -3.07 6.43
N TYR A 18 -17.99 -1.95 7.15
CA TYR A 18 -16.79 -1.17 7.48
C TYR A 18 -15.75 -2.00 8.26
N LYS A 19 -16.19 -2.71 9.31
CA LYS A 19 -15.29 -3.59 10.08
C LYS A 19 -14.69 -4.71 9.24
N LYS A 20 -15.46 -5.24 8.27
CA LYS A 20 -14.98 -6.28 7.36
C LYS A 20 -13.91 -5.73 6.41
N SER A 21 -14.07 -4.52 5.89
CA SER A 21 -13.09 -3.92 4.96
C SER A 21 -11.80 -3.49 5.65
N HIS A 22 -11.86 -3.08 6.92
CA HIS A 22 -10.69 -2.67 7.72
C HIS A 22 -10.06 -3.84 8.50
N SER A 23 -10.54 -5.07 8.29
CA SER A 23 -9.97 -6.26 8.92
C SER A 23 -8.61 -6.57 8.32
N THR A 24 -7.64 -6.97 9.16
CA THR A 24 -6.25 -7.26 8.77
C THR A 24 -6.16 -8.25 7.60
N LYS A 25 -7.04 -9.26 7.55
CA LYS A 25 -7.09 -10.25 6.46
C LYS A 25 -7.52 -9.71 5.08
N ARG A 26 -7.94 -8.45 5.00
CA ARG A 26 -8.35 -7.76 3.75
C ARG A 26 -7.62 -6.44 3.56
N ARG A 27 -6.54 -6.23 4.30
CA ARG A 27 -5.75 -5.00 4.22
C ARG A 27 -5.05 -4.94 2.86
N SER A 28 -5.19 -3.81 2.19
CA SER A 28 -4.43 -3.51 0.97
C SER A 28 -3.00 -3.10 1.31
N ARG A 29 -2.10 -3.09 0.33
CA ARG A 29 -0.78 -2.46 0.51
C ARG A 29 -0.93 -1.00 0.96
N ASP A 30 -0.07 -0.61 1.89
CA ASP A 30 -0.04 0.74 2.45
C ASP A 30 0.62 1.72 1.46
N VAL A 31 0.45 3.03 1.68
CA VAL A 31 0.94 4.07 0.75
C VAL A 31 2.45 4.17 0.76
N ASP A 32 3.06 4.07 1.94
CA ASP A 32 4.50 4.10 2.17
C ASP A 32 5.22 2.95 1.47
N GLN A 33 4.69 1.73 1.55
CA GLN A 33 5.21 0.57 0.81
C GLN A 33 5.21 0.81 -0.71
N ILE A 34 4.14 1.42 -1.23
CA ILE A 34 4.03 1.74 -2.66
C ILE A 34 5.01 2.85 -3.06
N GLN A 35 5.25 3.82 -2.19
CA GLN A 35 6.25 4.87 -2.44
C GLN A 35 7.66 4.27 -2.53
N ASP A 36 7.97 3.27 -1.70
CA ASP A 36 9.25 2.56 -1.77
C ASP A 36 9.35 1.71 -3.04
N ASP A 37 8.29 0.99 -3.42
CA ASP A 37 8.22 0.26 -4.69
C ASP A 37 8.49 1.20 -5.89
N LEU A 38 7.90 2.41 -5.88
CA LEU A 38 8.11 3.39 -6.96
C LEU A 38 9.52 3.98 -6.98
N LYS A 39 10.18 4.12 -5.82
CA LYS A 39 11.60 4.52 -5.77
C LYS A 39 12.47 3.44 -6.42
N LEU A 40 12.19 2.16 -6.15
CA LEU A 40 12.89 1.04 -6.77
C LEU A 40 12.68 1.00 -8.28
N GLU A 41 11.45 1.21 -8.76
CA GLU A 41 11.16 1.31 -10.21
C GLU A 41 11.92 2.48 -10.85
N SER A 42 12.00 3.62 -10.17
CA SER A 42 12.73 4.80 -10.64
C SER A 42 14.24 4.54 -10.72
N GLN A 43 14.81 3.81 -9.75
CA GLN A 43 16.22 3.44 -9.75
C GLN A 43 16.55 2.42 -10.86
N GLN A 44 15.68 1.42 -11.06
CA GLN A 44 15.91 0.35 -12.03
C GLN A 44 15.51 0.75 -13.46
N ASN A 45 14.80 1.87 -13.64
CA ASN A 45 14.24 2.34 -14.92
C ASN A 45 13.41 1.27 -15.65
N LYS A 46 12.87 0.31 -14.91
CA LYS A 46 12.10 -0.82 -15.43
C LYS A 46 10.87 -0.99 -14.55
N PRO A 47 9.69 -1.28 -15.15
CA PRO A 47 8.52 -1.63 -14.37
C PRO A 47 8.77 -2.95 -13.63
N LEU A 48 8.19 -3.09 -12.44
CA LEU A 48 8.24 -4.35 -11.69
C LEU A 48 7.65 -5.47 -12.55
N LYS A 49 8.50 -6.43 -12.91
CA LYS A 49 8.09 -7.66 -13.60
C LYS A 49 7.87 -8.73 -12.55
N PHE A 50 6.71 -9.35 -12.61
CA PHE A 50 6.39 -10.54 -11.82
C PHE A 50 6.63 -11.78 -12.67
N GLU A 51 7.01 -12.86 -12.00
CA GLU A 51 7.02 -14.19 -12.62
C GLU A 51 5.58 -14.62 -12.94
N ILE A 52 5.45 -15.54 -13.89
CA ILE A 52 4.15 -16.07 -14.31
C ILE A 52 3.59 -16.88 -13.15
N ASP A 53 2.50 -16.38 -12.56
CA ASP A 53 1.82 -17.02 -11.44
C ASP A 53 0.36 -17.31 -11.81
N GLU A 54 -0.03 -18.58 -11.74
CA GLU A 54 -1.35 -19.08 -12.13
C GLU A 54 -2.46 -18.66 -11.16
N ASP A 55 -2.12 -18.34 -9.90
CA ASP A 55 -3.08 -17.92 -8.88
C ASP A 55 -3.48 -16.44 -9.00
N LEU A 56 -2.69 -15.65 -9.75
CA LEU A 56 -2.90 -14.22 -9.96
C LEU A 56 -3.70 -13.95 -11.25
N PRO A 57 -4.59 -12.94 -11.26
CA PRO A 57 -5.32 -12.59 -12.46
C PRO A 57 -4.36 -12.10 -13.54
N GLY A 58 -4.58 -12.52 -14.79
CA GLY A 58 -3.72 -12.17 -15.92
C GLY A 58 -2.30 -12.72 -15.80
N LEU A 59 -2.13 -13.85 -15.09
CA LEU A 59 -0.83 -14.50 -14.85
C LEU A 59 0.21 -13.59 -14.17
N GLY A 60 -0.25 -12.60 -13.40
CA GLY A 60 0.61 -11.60 -12.76
C GLY A 60 1.19 -10.53 -13.70
N GLN A 61 0.92 -10.60 -15.01
CA GLN A 61 1.62 -9.77 -16.01
C GLN A 61 1.13 -8.31 -16.05
N TYR A 62 -0.17 -8.09 -15.83
CA TYR A 62 -0.78 -6.75 -15.94
C TYR A 62 -0.93 -6.09 -14.58
N TYR A 63 0.17 -5.56 -14.05
CA TYR A 63 0.21 -4.90 -12.75
C TYR A 63 0.15 -3.36 -12.83
N CYS A 64 -0.45 -2.73 -11.83
CA CYS A 64 -0.44 -1.28 -11.64
C CYS A 64 0.19 -0.95 -10.28
N THR A 65 1.44 -0.45 -10.30
CA THR A 65 2.23 -0.13 -9.11
C THR A 65 1.54 0.84 -8.14
N PRO A 66 0.99 1.99 -8.57
CA PRO A 66 0.37 2.96 -7.64
C PRO A 66 -0.83 2.39 -6.89
N CYS A 67 -1.56 1.47 -7.52
CA CYS A 67 -2.77 0.90 -6.95
C CYS A 67 -2.55 -0.49 -6.34
N ALA A 68 -1.36 -1.07 -6.49
CA ALA A 68 -1.00 -2.42 -6.08
C ALA A 68 -2.03 -3.49 -6.49
N ARG A 69 -2.45 -3.47 -7.76
CA ARG A 69 -3.50 -4.36 -8.29
C ARG A 69 -3.08 -5.02 -9.59
N HIS A 70 -3.42 -6.29 -9.70
CA HIS A 70 -3.30 -7.10 -10.91
C HIS A 70 -4.60 -7.05 -11.72
N PHE A 71 -4.47 -7.06 -13.04
CA PHE A 71 -5.56 -7.02 -14.01
C PHE A 71 -5.50 -8.25 -14.92
N ILE A 72 -6.63 -8.56 -15.56
CA ILE A 72 -6.75 -9.73 -16.44
C ILE A 72 -6.10 -9.46 -17.80
N ASP A 73 -6.34 -8.26 -18.36
CA ASP A 73 -5.85 -7.86 -19.69
C ASP A 73 -5.17 -6.48 -19.67
N ALA A 74 -4.29 -6.23 -20.65
CA ALA A 74 -3.67 -4.92 -20.88
C ALA A 74 -4.70 -3.78 -21.07
N THR A 75 -5.78 -4.04 -21.80
CA THR A 75 -6.84 -3.07 -22.08
C THR A 75 -7.53 -2.61 -20.79
N THR A 76 -7.80 -3.54 -19.87
CA THR A 76 -8.42 -3.23 -18.58
C THR A 76 -7.50 -2.41 -17.68
N ARG A 77 -6.18 -2.65 -17.74
CA ARG A 77 -5.18 -1.82 -17.06
C ARG A 77 -5.17 -0.40 -17.62
N ASP A 78 -5.22 -0.23 -18.94
CA ASP A 78 -5.21 1.10 -19.57
C ASP A 78 -6.47 1.90 -19.26
N LEU A 79 -7.63 1.24 -19.24
CA LEU A 79 -8.87 1.86 -18.77
C LEU A 79 -8.77 2.27 -17.30
N HIS A 80 -8.18 1.42 -16.45
CA HIS A 80 -7.98 1.72 -15.03
C HIS A 80 -7.16 3.00 -14.81
N VAL A 81 -6.05 3.18 -15.55
CA VAL A 81 -5.18 4.36 -15.44
C VAL A 81 -5.94 5.67 -15.70
N ARG A 82 -6.96 5.64 -16.56
CA ARG A 82 -7.79 6.81 -16.88
C ARG A 82 -8.81 7.16 -15.79
N THR A 83 -9.13 6.22 -14.90
CA THR A 83 -10.18 6.38 -13.87
C THR A 83 -9.81 7.39 -12.77
N LYS A 84 -10.84 7.94 -12.12
CA LYS A 84 -10.67 8.86 -10.98
C LYS A 84 -9.96 8.20 -9.78
N VAL A 85 -10.15 6.89 -9.60
CA VAL A 85 -9.54 6.14 -8.49
C VAL A 85 -8.02 6.15 -8.62
N HIS A 86 -7.52 5.84 -9.81
CA HIS A 86 -6.08 5.87 -10.09
C HIS A 86 -5.50 7.28 -9.91
N LYS A 87 -6.17 8.29 -10.50
CA LYS A 87 -5.74 9.70 -10.37
C LYS A 87 -5.72 10.19 -8.93
N ARG A 88 -6.65 9.73 -8.08
CA ARG A 88 -6.64 10.04 -6.64
C ARG A 88 -5.45 9.39 -5.97
N ARG A 89 -5.19 8.11 -6.25
CA ARG A 89 -4.07 7.38 -5.67
C ARG A 89 -2.71 7.99 -6.03
N LEU A 90 -2.54 8.45 -7.27
CA LEU A 90 -1.34 9.20 -7.67
C LEU A 90 -1.11 10.47 -6.85
N LYS A 91 -2.19 11.17 -6.45
CA LYS A 91 -2.07 12.35 -5.58
C LYS A 91 -1.65 11.97 -4.16
N ASP A 92 -2.18 10.86 -3.64
CA ASP A 92 -1.80 10.35 -2.31
C ASP A 92 -0.32 9.95 -2.30
N VAL A 93 0.11 9.21 -3.32
CA VAL A 93 1.50 8.71 -3.44
C VAL A 93 2.51 9.84 -3.70
N ARG A 94 2.09 10.94 -4.34
CA ARG A 94 2.93 12.13 -4.57
C ARG A 94 3.27 12.89 -3.27
N GLN A 95 2.51 12.68 -2.19
CA GLN A 95 2.83 13.28 -0.90
C GLN A 95 4.14 12.70 -0.35
N GLU A 96 4.77 13.42 0.56
CA GLU A 96 5.95 12.90 1.25
C GLU A 96 5.57 11.66 2.07
N GLN A 97 6.51 10.72 2.16
CA GLN A 97 6.28 9.47 2.87
C GLN A 97 6.25 9.74 4.37
N TYR A 98 5.08 9.55 4.97
CA TYR A 98 4.93 9.61 6.41
C TYR A 98 5.57 8.37 7.04
N THR A 99 6.66 8.56 7.78
CA THR A 99 7.39 7.46 8.44
C THR A 99 7.29 7.58 9.96
N GLN A 100 7.60 6.50 10.67
CA GLN A 100 7.67 6.51 12.13
C GLN A 100 8.62 7.60 12.66
N ARG A 101 9.69 7.93 11.90
CA ARG A 101 10.63 8.99 12.26
C ARG A 101 9.94 10.36 12.37
N GLU A 102 9.07 10.67 11.42
CA GLU A 102 8.30 11.91 11.43
C GLU A 102 7.30 11.94 12.59
N ALA A 103 6.68 10.81 12.91
CA ALA A 103 5.81 10.67 14.07
C ALA A 103 6.55 10.89 15.40
N ASP A 104 7.76 10.32 15.54
CA ASP A 104 8.60 10.47 16.72
C ASP A 104 9.10 11.91 16.88
N LEU A 105 9.51 12.56 15.78
CA LEU A 105 9.88 13.99 15.77
C LEU A 105 8.69 14.88 16.20
N GLY A 106 7.49 14.61 15.70
CA GLY A 106 6.26 15.31 16.12
C GLY A 106 5.91 15.10 17.60
N ALA A 107 6.34 13.98 18.18
CA ALA A 107 6.23 13.70 19.61
C ALA A 107 7.41 14.28 20.44
N GLY A 108 8.37 14.98 19.81
CA GLY A 108 9.55 15.54 20.46
C GLY A 108 10.63 14.53 20.81
N LYS A 109 10.59 13.33 20.21
CA LYS A 109 11.63 12.30 20.41
C LYS A 109 12.70 12.44 19.34
N THR A 110 13.95 12.65 19.75
CA THR A 110 15.12 12.59 18.88
C THR A 110 15.73 11.19 18.92
N ARG A 111 16.14 10.68 17.76
CA ARG A 111 16.86 9.41 17.65
C ARG A 111 18.35 9.69 17.56
N GLU A 112 19.13 9.14 18.48
CA GLU A 112 20.58 9.14 18.38
C GLU A 112 21.01 7.96 17.50
N GLU A 113 21.71 8.24 16.40
CA GLU A 113 22.30 7.19 15.57
C GLU A 113 23.63 6.76 16.20
N TYR A 114 23.68 5.51 16.69
CA TYR A 114 24.90 4.93 17.21
C TYR A 114 25.85 4.65 16.04
N VAL A 115 26.93 5.43 15.93
CA VAL A 115 28.02 5.15 14.99
C VAL A 115 28.90 4.07 15.64
N PRO A 116 28.94 2.84 15.09
CA PRO A 116 29.78 1.80 15.65
C PRO A 116 31.25 2.22 15.56
N ALA A 117 31.98 2.10 16.67
CA ALA A 117 33.40 2.49 16.77
C ALA A 117 34.32 1.69 15.82
N HIS A 118 33.86 0.51 15.39
CA HIS A 118 34.54 -0.32 14.41
C HIS A 118 33.56 -0.60 13.26
N PRO A 119 33.88 -0.20 12.01
CA PRO A 119 33.08 -0.58 10.87
C PRO A 119 33.17 -2.09 10.70
N THR A 120 32.05 -2.80 10.82
CA THR A 120 31.98 -4.18 10.36
C THR A 120 32.03 -4.15 8.85
N GLU A 121 33.14 -4.58 8.25
CA GLU A 121 33.25 -4.80 6.81
C GLU A 121 32.13 -5.76 6.41
N ALA A 122 31.12 -5.24 5.73
CA ALA A 122 30.08 -6.08 5.14
C ALA A 122 30.77 -6.92 4.07
N THR A 123 30.97 -8.21 4.35
CA THR A 123 31.39 -9.18 3.36
C THR A 123 30.32 -9.21 2.28
N ASP A 124 30.61 -8.57 1.15
CA ASP A 124 29.95 -8.76 -0.13
C ASP A 124 30.09 -10.25 -0.50
N THR A 125 29.14 -11.04 -0.03
CA THR A 125 28.97 -12.43 -0.41
C THR A 125 27.49 -12.64 -0.56
N ILE A 126 27.03 -12.54 -1.81
CA ILE A 126 26.12 -13.49 -2.46
C ILE A 126 26.17 -13.15 -3.96
N MET A 127 26.74 -14.09 -4.71
CA MET A 127 26.46 -14.31 -6.14
C MET A 127 24.98 -14.62 -6.35
#